data_AF-A0A9E0IHZ7-F1
#
_entry.id   AF-A0A9E0IHZ7-F1
#
_cell.length_a   1.000
_cell.length_b   1.000
_cell.length_c   1.000
_cell.angle_alpha   90.00
_cell.angle_beta   90.00
_cell.angle_gamma   90.00
#
_symmetry.space_group_name_H-M   'P 1'
#
loop_
_entity.id
_entity.type
_entity.pdbx_description
1 polymer ?
#
loop_
_entity_poly.entity_id
_entity_poly.type
_entity_poly.pdbx_seq_one_letter_code
_entity_poly.pdbx_strand_id
1 'polypeptide(L)' 'MCELFGFSSGQPLAASALPLDEFRTHGGDKADNPDGWGMAWRTGGTVQLDKEPLPGFRSARFAALIA' A
#
# COMPACT_ATOMS: atom_id res chain seq x y z
N MET A 1 -15.66 2.06 -0.76
CA MET A 1 -15.23 3.39 -0.24
C MET A 1 -13.72 3.50 -0.53
N CYS A 2 -13.06 4.63 -0.34
CA CYS A 2 -11.59 4.68 -0.48
C CYS A 2 -10.97 5.01 0.88
N GLU A 3 -9.93 4.28 1.26
CA GLU A 3 -9.14 4.55 2.45
C GLU A 3 -7.78 5.15 2.08
N LEU A 4 -7.24 6.00 2.95
CA LEU A 4 -6.00 6.72 2.72
C LEU A 4 -5.03 6.50 3.88
N PHE A 5 -3.77 6.25 3.52
CA PHE A 5 -2.66 6.17 4.46
C PHE A 5 -1.52 7.06 3.98
N GLY A 6 -0.96 7.85 4.89
CA GLY A 6 0.18 8.71 4.63
C GLY A 6 1.13 8.71 5.82
N PHE A 7 2.43 8.68 5.54
CA PHE A 7 3.46 8.60 6.57
C PHE A 7 4.67 9.46 6.21
N SER A 8 5.31 10.05 7.21
CA SER A 8 6.52 10.87 7.06
C SER A 8 7.48 10.57 8.21
N SER A 9 8.77 10.45 7.90
CA SER A 9 9.84 10.15 8.86
C SER A 9 11.13 10.84 8.44
N GLY A 10 11.97 11.15 9.42
CA GLY A 10 13.34 11.66 9.19
C GLY A 10 14.34 10.57 8.82
N GLN A 11 13.95 9.29 8.91
CA GLN A 11 14.79 8.12 8.59
C GLN A 11 14.03 7.15 7.66
N PRO A 12 14.72 6.44 6.74
CA PRO A 12 14.11 5.38 5.95
C PRO A 12 13.50 4.29 6.82
N LEU A 13 12.31 3.81 6.46
CA LEU A 13 11.64 2.69 7.09
C LEU A 13 11.30 1.63 6.04
N ALA A 14 11.39 0.37 6.45
CA ALA A 14 10.86 -0.73 5.66
C ALA A 14 9.33 -0.65 5.61
N ALA A 15 8.73 -1.09 4.50
CA ALA A 15 7.28 -1.10 4.33
C ALA A 15 6.59 -1.98 5.39
N SER A 16 7.23 -3.08 5.80
CA SER A 16 6.77 -3.98 6.86
C SER A 16 6.70 -3.35 8.26
N ALA A 17 7.29 -2.17 8.48
CA ALA A 17 7.16 -1.41 9.72
C ALA A 17 5.91 -0.50 9.74
N LEU A 18 5.15 -0.44 8.64
CA LEU A 18 3.94 0.36 8.49
C LEU A 18 2.72 -0.59 8.44
N PRO A 19 1.49 -0.12 8.79
CA PRO A 19 0.29 -0.95 8.80
C PRO A 19 -0.25 -1.26 7.38
N LEU A 20 0.63 -1.40 6.38
CA LEU A 20 0.22 -1.58 4.99
C LEU A 20 -0.48 -2.91 4.71
N ASP A 21 -0.18 -3.96 5.49
CA ASP A 21 -0.91 -5.24 5.35
C ASP A 21 -2.37 -5.12 5.83
N GLU A 22 -2.66 -4.26 6.82
CA GLU A 22 -4.03 -3.97 7.24
C GLU A 22 -4.82 -3.32 6.11
N PHE A 23 -4.29 -2.23 5.54
CA PHE A 23 -4.89 -1.55 4.38
C PHE A 23 -5.04 -2.48 3.16
N ARG A 24 -4.12 -3.43 2.97
CA ARG A 24 -4.24 -4.46 1.94
C ARG A 24 -5.50 -5.32 2.14
N THR A 25 -5.78 -5.76 3.37
CA THR A 25 -7.00 -6.54 3.68
C THR A 25 -8.29 -5.75 3.51
N HIS A 26 -8.24 -4.42 3.62
CA HIS A 26 -9.43 -3.59 3.41
C HIS A 26 -9.86 -3.49 1.95
N GLY A 27 -9.01 -3.93 1.02
CA GLY A 27 -9.32 -3.97 -0.40
C GLY A 27 -10.37 -5.01 -0.81
N GLY A 28 -11.22 -5.52 0.08
CA GLY A 28 -12.25 -6.53 -0.22
C GLY A 28 -12.28 -7.78 0.67
N ASP A 29 -11.36 -7.93 1.64
CA ASP A 29 -11.40 -9.01 2.65
C ASP A 29 -12.10 -8.56 3.93
N LYS A 30 -11.67 -7.43 4.50
CA LYS A 30 -12.22 -6.88 5.75
C LYS A 30 -13.06 -5.60 5.56
N ALA A 31 -13.00 -4.98 4.38
CA ALA A 31 -13.77 -3.79 4.03
C ALA A 31 -14.12 -3.81 2.53
N ASP A 32 -14.98 -2.89 2.10
CA ASP A 32 -15.53 -2.85 0.74
C ASP A 32 -14.84 -1.77 -0.12
N ASN A 33 -13.54 -1.97 -0.37
CA ASN A 33 -12.72 -1.12 -1.25
C ASN A 33 -12.07 -1.94 -2.40
N PRO A 34 -12.86 -2.62 -3.25
CA PRO A 34 -12.34 -3.56 -4.23
C PRO A 34 -11.71 -2.91 -5.48
N ASP A 35 -11.88 -1.59 -5.65
CA ASP A 35 -11.62 -0.88 -6.92
C ASP A 35 -10.14 -0.74 -7.31
N GLY A 36 -9.23 -1.20 -6.45
CA GLY A 36 -7.79 -1.19 -6.67
C GLY A 36 -7.02 -0.48 -5.57
N TRP A 37 -5.72 -0.30 -5.80
CA TRP A 37 -4.82 0.38 -4.87
C TRP A 37 -3.75 1.18 -5.61
N GLY A 38 -3.15 2.14 -4.90
CA GLY A 38 -1.98 2.88 -5.35
C GLY A 38 -1.11 3.26 -4.16
N MET A 39 0.22 3.15 -4.34
CA MET A 39 1.21 3.51 -3.33
C MET A 39 2.34 4.30 -3.98
N ALA A 40 2.70 5.42 -3.34
CA ALA A 40 3.85 6.21 -3.72
C ALA A 40 4.78 6.41 -2.53
N TRP A 41 6.08 6.33 -2.76
CA TRP A 41 7.09 6.52 -1.73
C TRP A 41 8.35 7.17 -2.31
N ARG A 42 9.26 7.59 -1.43
CA ARG A 42 10.53 8.22 -1.83
C ARG A 42 11.69 7.30 -1.50
N THR A 43 12.60 7.14 -2.46
CA THR A 43 13.88 6.45 -2.28
C THR A 43 14.97 7.31 -2.91
N GLY A 44 15.96 7.72 -2.12
CA GLY A 44 17.10 8.53 -2.63
C GLY A 44 16.69 9.84 -3.32
N GLY A 45 15.59 10.47 -2.90
CA GLY A 45 15.07 11.69 -3.51
C GLY A 45 14.17 11.47 -4.74
N THR A 46 14.09 10.26 -5.28
CA THR A 46 13.19 9.89 -6.37
C THR A 46 11.86 9.40 -5.84
N VAL A 47 10.76 9.78 -6.50
CA VAL A 47 9.42 9.24 -6.22
C VAL A 47 9.22 7.95 -7.01
N GLN A 48 8.83 6.90 -6.30
CA GLN A 48 8.33 5.66 -6.88
C GLN A 48 6.80 5.66 -6.81
N LEU A 49 6.16 5.04 -7.78
CA LEU A 49 4.71 4.88 -7.82
C LEU A 49 4.38 3.48 -8.31
N ASP A 50 3.49 2.82 -7.58
CA ASP A 50 2.91 1.56 -7.97
C ASP A 50 1.40 1.58 -7.79
N LYS A 51 0.68 0.87 -8.67
CA LYS A 51 -0.78 0.80 -8.64
C LYS A 51 -1.30 -0.40 -9.40
N GLU A 52 -2.46 -0.90 -8.99
CA GLU A 52 -3.14 -1.99 -9.67
C GLU A 52 -4.67 -1.82 -9.55
N PRO A 53 -5.45 -2.17 -10.58
CA PRO A 53 -6.92 -2.18 -10.49
C PRO A 53 -7.45 -3.41 -9.74
N LEU A 54 -6.58 -4.33 -9.29
CA LEU A 54 -6.98 -5.49 -8.51
C LEU A 54 -7.24 -5.11 -7.04
N PRO A 55 -8.26 -5.68 -6.40
CA PRO A 55 -8.46 -5.65 -4.95
C PRO A 55 -7.17 -5.88 -4.17
N GLY A 56 -6.85 -5.02 -3.21
CA GLY A 56 -5.58 -5.08 -2.47
C GLY A 56 -5.29 -6.46 -1.87
N PHE A 57 -6.31 -7.11 -1.28
CA PHE A 57 -6.17 -8.43 -0.65
C PHE A 57 -5.81 -9.55 -1.63
N ARG A 58 -6.09 -9.38 -2.93
CA ARG A 58 -5.77 -10.33 -4.02
C ARG A 58 -4.52 -9.95 -4.80
N SER A 59 -3.91 -8.81 -4.51
CA SER A 59 -2.74 -8.33 -5.23
C SER A 59 -1.45 -8.96 -4.69
N ALA A 60 -0.89 -9.90 -5.45
CA ALA A 60 0.46 -10.42 -5.17
C ALA A 60 1.53 -9.32 -5.27
N ARG A 61 1.28 -8.30 -6.12
CA ARG A 61 2.18 -7.15 -6.29
C ARG A 61 2.20 -6.28 -5.04
N PHE A 62 1.04 -5.96 -4.46
CA PHE A 62 0.97 -5.26 -3.18
C PHE A 62 1.68 -6.07 -2.09
N ALA A 63 1.39 -7.37 -1.97
CA ALA A 63 2.05 -8.24 -0.99
C ALA A 63 3.58 -8.23 -1.12
N ALA A 64 4.13 -8.25 -2.34
CA ALA A 64 5.58 -8.21 -2.58
C ALA A 64 6.22 -6.85 -2.23
N LEU A 65 5.50 -5.74 -2.38
CA LEU A 65 6.00 -4.41 -2.05
C LEU A 65 6.10 -4.14 -0.54
N ILE A 66 5.31 -4.88 0.26
CA ILE A 66 5.22 -4.66 1.71
C ILE A 66 5.90 -5.73 2.55
N ALA A 67 6.46 -6.75 1.91
CA ALA A 67 7.30 -7.77 2.53
C ALA A 67 8.70 -7.21 2.85
#